data_AF-A0A1R3UJW3-F1
#
_entry.id   AF-A0A1R3UJW3-F1
#
_cell.length_a   1.000
_cell.length_b   1.000
_cell.length_c   1.000
_cell.angle_alpha   90.00
_cell.angle_beta   90.00
_cell.angle_gamma   90.00
#
_symmetry.space_group_name_H-M   'P 1'
#
loop_
_entity.id
_entity.type
_entity.pdbx_description
1 polymer ?
#
loop_
_entity_poly.entity_id
_entity_poly.type
_entity_poly.pdbx_seq_one_letter_code
_entity_poly.pdbx_strand_id
1 'polypeptide(L)'
;MAEPEPGPAEGRENPPTVAEHYTELLSEQPEGAAVVVDDAVGGVTQHAELAEELHAAFAPLNVPYHVVVSPFVGAGTPGGMDEIMPAVHDRLGADGVYVLLPPKGMYTELQVYGADLSVDGAREAVRDAEAYSAPAQDVASLVAAGLAGEEPPAVELERRPEGFLGEIDPNSFNGPNNLGLLVGTTGGALVIIGGWIAWRGVRRGRRVLPVVAVAVTLATAGSVVAGAHVYTMSAPVGGSEVADPEELARLEAPYVVTTDRAERLAAELTEDPLYVDPLSSLSREGLAEVRETLTDAPVPVHVAVVPLATDDEVEGQAEVLAAALASVAERDGVYLVVGPGTHTPDVGAAVSGLDVDPYALWSPMSRIEESSLPAIVEQAVTELAEVDFTPGDGFEPLFTDREPNLPEPRAERFWGGEGFVPGVLLLGPLLAGLVIGLSYLTLYLRKRTGEGSLITVMGPNRLRRMASGEADRVRELLDRDPEAIPEKFMRQAEAVLLLADRDLATLDLLGVVVLGRRVRAVAERPDAATGPCVVNPLHPFSTQSYATRAAGGSGYLCSSCARLSEDERLARVLKLRTTTTAHSYRKSSKDPWISHAFGVHKPVRMIGRLLEENRVH
;
A
#
# COMPACT_ATOMS: atom_id res chain seq x y z
N MET A 1 52.41 30.32 -36.08
CA MET A 1 52.37 28.86 -35.85
C MET A 1 50.97 28.47 -36.25
N ALA A 2 50.83 27.77 -37.38
CA ALA A 2 49.53 27.28 -37.81
C ALA A 2 49.14 26.15 -36.84
N GLU A 3 47.97 26.25 -36.24
CA GLU A 3 47.33 25.11 -35.59
C GLU A 3 47.20 23.99 -36.64
N PRO A 4 47.54 22.74 -36.31
CA PRO A 4 47.26 21.64 -37.20
C PRO A 4 45.75 21.56 -37.39
N GLU A 5 45.29 21.61 -38.65
CA GLU A 5 43.91 21.24 -38.98
C GLU A 5 43.67 19.84 -38.42
N PRO A 6 42.57 19.61 -37.67
CA PRO A 6 42.18 18.27 -37.25
C PRO A 6 41.95 17.48 -38.54
N GLY A 7 42.76 16.45 -38.76
CA GLY A 7 42.55 15.54 -39.88
C GLY A 7 41.16 14.91 -39.76
N PRO A 8 40.50 14.57 -40.89
CA PRO A 8 39.22 13.87 -40.85
C PRO A 8 39.37 12.65 -39.94
N ALA A 9 38.45 12.49 -39.00
CA ALA A 9 38.48 11.42 -38.01
C ALA A 9 38.55 10.08 -38.75
N GLU A 10 39.76 9.54 -38.94
CA GLU A 10 39.94 8.17 -39.42
C GLU A 10 39.21 7.29 -38.42
N GLY A 11 38.07 6.73 -38.86
CA GLY A 11 37.14 5.99 -38.02
C GLY A 11 37.88 4.92 -37.25
N ARG A 12 38.11 5.15 -35.96
CA ARG A 12 38.70 4.15 -35.07
C ARG A 12 37.77 2.94 -35.07
N GLU A 13 38.28 1.81 -35.54
CA GLU A 13 37.55 0.53 -35.51
C GLU A 13 37.16 0.12 -34.08
N ASN A 14 37.96 0.54 -33.09
CA ASN A 14 37.62 0.38 -31.68
C ASN A 14 37.00 1.69 -31.15
N PRO A 15 35.73 1.68 -30.72
CA PRO A 15 35.15 2.83 -30.02
C PRO A 15 35.94 3.12 -28.74
N PRO A 16 36.09 4.40 -28.33
CA PRO A 16 36.57 4.70 -26.99
C PRO A 16 35.64 4.07 -25.97
N THR A 17 36.18 3.61 -24.85
CA THR A 17 35.31 3.19 -23.74
C THR A 17 34.56 4.40 -23.17
N VAL A 18 33.40 4.17 -22.54
CA VAL A 18 32.62 5.23 -21.89
C VAL A 18 33.48 6.06 -20.92
N ALA A 19 34.33 5.39 -20.13
CA ALA A 19 35.27 6.05 -19.23
C ALA A 19 36.32 6.90 -19.98
N GLU A 20 36.81 6.45 -21.13
CA GLU A 20 37.75 7.25 -21.95
C GLU A 20 37.09 8.51 -22.48
N HIS A 21 35.87 8.39 -22.99
CA HIS A 21 35.09 9.52 -23.49
C HIS A 21 34.88 10.59 -22.40
N TYR A 22 34.38 10.21 -21.22
CA TYR A 22 34.19 11.18 -20.15
C TYR A 22 35.49 11.68 -19.55
N THR A 23 36.57 10.89 -19.55
CA THR A 23 37.89 11.37 -19.14
C THR A 23 38.36 12.51 -20.05
N GLU A 24 38.20 12.35 -21.37
CA GLU A 24 38.56 13.38 -22.35
C GLU A 24 37.77 14.67 -22.10
N LEU A 25 36.44 14.58 -22.00
CA LEU A 25 35.57 15.74 -21.72
C LEU A 25 35.88 16.42 -20.38
N LEU A 26 36.10 15.65 -19.31
CA LEU A 26 36.45 16.20 -18.01
C LEU A 26 37.83 16.88 -18.02
N SER A 27 38.75 16.44 -18.86
CA SER A 27 40.09 17.02 -18.97
C SER A 27 40.12 18.40 -19.67
N GLU A 28 39.06 18.71 -20.42
CA GLU A 28 38.86 20.02 -21.04
C GLU A 28 38.31 21.07 -20.05
N GLN A 29 37.77 20.62 -18.92
CA GLN A 29 37.22 21.47 -17.88
C GLN A 29 38.31 22.06 -16.96
N PRO A 30 38.00 23.14 -16.21
CA PRO A 30 38.96 23.73 -15.28
C PRO A 30 39.49 22.73 -14.23
N GLU A 31 40.81 22.76 -13.99
CA GLU A 31 41.46 21.89 -13.02
C GLU A 31 40.84 22.07 -11.62
N GLY A 32 40.39 20.96 -11.02
CA GLY A 32 39.81 20.93 -9.68
C GLY A 32 38.31 21.27 -9.62
N ALA A 33 37.67 21.60 -10.73
CA ALA A 33 36.22 21.83 -10.80
C ALA A 33 35.72 21.41 -12.19
N ALA A 34 35.53 20.10 -12.40
CA ALA A 34 35.12 19.55 -13.68
C ALA A 34 33.66 19.06 -13.63
N VAL A 35 32.81 19.63 -14.49
CA VAL A 35 31.43 19.21 -14.68
C VAL A 35 31.20 18.99 -16.17
N VAL A 36 30.64 17.85 -16.53
CA VAL A 36 30.23 17.51 -17.88
C VAL A 36 28.74 17.19 -17.84
N VAL A 37 27.96 17.92 -18.61
CA VAL A 37 26.54 17.64 -18.88
C VAL A 37 26.48 17.13 -20.31
N ASP A 38 26.05 15.89 -20.47
CA ASP A 38 25.82 15.28 -21.79
C ASP A 38 24.75 16.08 -22.53
N ASP A 39 24.93 16.32 -23.83
CA ASP A 39 23.99 17.12 -24.62
C ASP A 39 22.67 16.39 -24.86
N ALA A 40 22.62 15.08 -24.61
CA ALA A 40 21.41 14.30 -24.56
C ALA A 40 20.61 14.47 -23.26
N VAL A 41 21.12 15.23 -22.29
CA VAL A 41 20.35 15.57 -21.09
C VAL A 41 19.18 16.44 -21.50
N GLY A 42 18.00 15.84 -21.57
CA GLY A 42 16.76 16.53 -21.88
C GLY A 42 16.18 17.32 -20.70
N GLY A 43 15.24 18.19 -21.03
CA GLY A 43 14.34 18.82 -20.08
C GLY A 43 14.29 20.34 -20.14
N VAL A 44 13.61 20.94 -19.18
CA VAL A 44 13.37 22.40 -19.12
C VAL A 44 14.59 23.23 -18.72
N THR A 45 15.64 22.60 -18.16
CA THR A 45 16.83 23.31 -17.69
C THR A 45 17.90 23.28 -18.78
N GLN A 46 18.47 24.44 -19.13
CA GLN A 46 19.54 24.52 -20.11
C GLN A 46 20.83 23.88 -19.56
N HIS A 47 21.63 23.23 -20.41
CA HIS A 47 22.84 22.52 -19.97
C HIS A 47 23.83 23.42 -19.22
N ALA A 48 23.98 24.68 -19.65
CA ALA A 48 24.86 25.64 -19.00
C ALA A 48 24.38 26.02 -17.59
N GLU A 49 23.07 26.22 -17.42
CA GLU A 49 22.46 26.49 -16.12
C GLU A 49 22.61 25.28 -15.18
N LEU A 50 22.35 24.08 -15.69
CA LEU A 50 22.57 22.84 -14.93
C LEU A 50 24.03 22.69 -14.49
N ALA A 51 25.00 22.96 -15.38
CA ALA A 51 26.41 22.90 -15.03
C ALA A 51 26.76 23.92 -13.93
N GLU A 52 26.25 25.15 -13.99
CA GLU A 52 26.43 26.17 -12.94
C GLU A 52 25.85 25.72 -11.59
N GLU A 53 24.66 25.10 -11.59
CA GLU A 53 24.02 24.57 -10.39
C GLU A 53 24.84 23.41 -9.77
N LEU A 54 25.38 22.51 -10.59
CA LEU A 54 26.25 21.42 -10.15
C LEU A 54 27.55 21.96 -9.55
N HIS A 55 28.17 22.96 -10.18
CA HIS A 55 29.34 23.63 -9.61
C HIS A 55 29.00 24.27 -8.25
N ALA A 56 27.84 24.94 -8.14
CA ALA A 56 27.38 25.55 -6.89
C ALA A 56 27.14 24.52 -5.78
N ALA A 57 26.64 23.33 -6.12
CA ALA A 57 26.39 22.24 -5.17
C ALA A 57 27.70 21.67 -4.58
N PHE A 58 28.72 21.42 -5.40
CA PHE A 58 29.96 20.75 -4.95
C PHE A 58 31.05 21.70 -4.47
N ALA A 59 31.06 22.97 -4.90
CA ALA A 59 32.08 23.95 -4.49
C ALA A 59 32.28 24.09 -2.95
N PRO A 60 31.24 24.03 -2.10
CA PRO A 60 31.40 24.12 -0.64
C PRO A 60 32.22 23.00 -0.01
N LEU A 61 32.42 21.86 -0.69
CA LEU A 61 33.21 20.75 -0.17
C LEU A 61 34.71 21.08 -0.05
N ASN A 62 35.19 22.12 -0.74
CA ASN A 62 36.61 22.52 -0.76
C ASN A 62 37.58 21.39 -1.15
N VAL A 63 37.14 20.48 -2.01
CA VAL A 63 37.95 19.41 -2.64
C VAL A 63 37.69 19.40 -4.14
N PRO A 64 38.61 18.88 -4.98
CA PRO A 64 38.34 18.67 -6.39
C PRO A 64 37.11 17.79 -6.61
N TYR A 65 36.33 18.09 -7.65
CA TYR A 65 35.20 17.28 -8.06
C TYR A 65 35.13 17.10 -9.57
N HIS A 66 34.64 15.92 -9.97
CA HIS A 66 34.45 15.47 -11.34
C HIS A 66 33.04 14.90 -11.43
N VAL A 67 32.14 15.66 -12.05
CA VAL A 67 30.71 15.32 -12.11
C VAL A 67 30.33 15.11 -13.56
N VAL A 68 29.69 13.97 -13.84
CA VAL A 68 29.10 13.67 -15.16
C VAL A 68 27.61 13.51 -14.99
N VAL A 69 26.82 14.24 -15.79
CA VAL A 69 25.38 14.01 -15.94
C VAL A 69 25.13 13.42 -17.32
N SER A 70 24.58 12.21 -17.39
CA SER A 70 24.29 11.56 -18.68
C SER A 70 23.11 10.59 -18.58
N PRO A 71 22.20 10.57 -19.58
CA PRO A 71 21.09 9.63 -19.63
C PRO A 71 21.54 8.20 -19.99
N PHE A 72 22.76 8.01 -20.49
CA PHE A 72 23.21 6.73 -21.04
C PHE A 72 23.83 5.79 -20.01
N VAL A 73 23.90 6.22 -18.75
CA VAL A 73 24.68 5.53 -17.72
C VAL A 73 23.81 5.17 -16.51
N GLY A 74 23.34 3.91 -16.49
CA GLY A 74 22.38 3.45 -15.49
C GLY A 74 22.07 1.94 -15.55
N ALA A 75 21.02 1.54 -14.84
CA ALA A 75 20.67 0.13 -14.68
C ALA A 75 20.24 -0.49 -16.01
N GLY A 76 21.07 -1.36 -16.57
CA GLY A 76 20.82 -2.03 -17.86
C GLY A 76 21.90 -1.81 -18.92
N THR A 77 22.83 -0.87 -18.71
CA THR A 77 23.95 -0.66 -19.64
C THR A 77 24.90 -1.88 -19.62
N PRO A 78 25.24 -2.47 -20.79
CA PRO A 78 26.24 -3.53 -20.87
C PRO A 78 27.60 -3.02 -20.39
N GLY A 79 28.08 -3.50 -19.24
CA GLY A 79 29.35 -3.05 -18.65
C GLY A 79 29.34 -2.92 -17.13
N GLY A 80 28.17 -2.87 -16.50
CA GLY A 80 28.03 -2.79 -15.05
C GLY A 80 28.16 -1.35 -14.52
N MET A 81 27.35 -1.02 -13.51
CA MET A 81 27.23 0.33 -12.94
C MET A 81 28.32 0.70 -11.93
N ASP A 82 29.37 -0.10 -11.74
CA ASP A 82 30.30 0.07 -10.60
C ASP A 82 31.75 0.35 -11.03
N GLU A 83 31.99 0.66 -12.31
CA GLU A 83 33.36 0.68 -12.86
C GLU A 83 33.69 1.95 -13.67
N ILE A 84 32.73 2.83 -13.98
CA ILE A 84 33.00 3.97 -14.88
C ILE A 84 33.78 5.05 -14.15
N MET A 85 33.30 5.52 -12.99
CA MET A 85 33.98 6.56 -12.21
C MET A 85 35.35 6.10 -11.66
N PRO A 86 35.53 4.86 -11.17
CA PRO A 86 36.86 4.34 -10.87
C PRO A 86 37.80 4.36 -12.07
N ALA A 87 37.32 3.97 -13.26
CA ALA A 87 38.13 3.95 -14.47
C ALA A 87 38.45 5.36 -15.02
N VAL A 88 37.59 6.35 -14.77
CA VAL A 88 37.84 7.77 -15.03
C VAL A 88 38.89 8.30 -14.05
N HIS A 89 38.76 8.00 -12.76
CA HIS A 89 39.76 8.35 -11.75
C HIS A 89 41.15 7.81 -12.09
N ASP A 90 41.25 6.52 -12.45
CA ASP A 90 42.54 5.89 -12.79
C ASP A 90 43.23 6.56 -14.00
N ARG A 91 42.45 7.15 -14.91
CA ARG A 91 42.96 7.86 -16.09
C ARG A 91 43.32 9.31 -15.81
N LEU A 92 42.47 10.04 -15.08
CA LEU A 92 42.73 11.42 -14.69
C LEU A 92 43.87 11.52 -13.65
N GLY A 93 43.98 10.52 -12.76
CA GLY A 93 45.01 10.46 -11.73
C GLY A 93 44.91 11.56 -10.67
N ALA A 94 43.71 12.11 -10.44
CA ALA A 94 43.45 13.20 -9.52
C ALA A 94 42.67 12.72 -8.29
N ASP A 95 43.04 13.20 -7.11
CA ASP A 95 42.21 13.03 -5.91
C ASP A 95 40.94 13.92 -6.01
N GLY A 96 39.84 13.50 -5.41
CA GLY A 96 38.60 14.27 -5.40
C GLY A 96 37.33 13.43 -5.29
N VAL A 97 36.20 14.09 -5.51
CA VAL A 97 34.87 13.48 -5.60
C VAL A 97 34.57 13.15 -7.06
N TYR A 98 34.10 11.93 -7.31
CA TYR A 98 33.69 11.47 -8.63
C TYR A 98 32.22 11.06 -8.56
N VAL A 99 31.38 11.72 -9.35
CA VAL A 99 29.93 11.52 -9.33
C VAL A 99 29.40 11.34 -10.73
N LEU A 100 28.58 10.31 -10.90
CA LEU A 100 27.80 10.08 -12.11
C LEU A 100 26.32 10.17 -11.76
N LEU A 101 25.62 11.10 -12.41
CA LEU A 101 24.21 11.39 -12.20
C LEU A 101 23.41 11.07 -13.47
N PRO A 102 22.26 10.40 -13.37
CA PRO A 102 21.26 10.47 -14.42
C PRO A 102 20.61 11.87 -14.42
N PRO A 103 19.92 12.28 -15.51
CA PRO A 103 19.17 13.55 -15.56
C PRO A 103 18.12 13.67 -14.44
N LYS A 104 17.44 12.55 -14.15
CA LYS A 104 16.42 12.43 -13.10
C LYS A 104 16.68 11.15 -12.29
N GLY A 105 16.50 11.22 -10.98
CA GLY A 105 16.66 10.09 -10.06
C GLY A 105 17.98 10.04 -9.30
N MET A 106 18.23 8.93 -8.61
CA MET A 106 19.41 8.79 -7.75
C MET A 106 20.71 8.72 -8.54
N TYR A 107 21.82 9.16 -7.95
CA TYR A 107 23.14 8.99 -8.54
C TYR A 107 23.44 7.51 -8.85
N THR A 108 24.14 7.27 -9.97
CA THR A 108 24.51 5.92 -10.41
C THR A 108 25.81 5.48 -9.73
N GLU A 109 26.83 6.36 -9.73
CA GLU A 109 28.13 6.10 -9.09
C GLU A 109 28.56 7.29 -8.25
N LEU A 110 29.16 7.01 -7.08
CA LEU A 110 29.76 8.00 -6.19
C LEU A 110 31.01 7.41 -5.54
N GLN A 111 32.15 8.05 -5.77
CA GLN A 111 33.44 7.68 -5.17
C GLN A 111 34.17 8.92 -4.65
N VAL A 112 34.99 8.71 -3.62
CA VAL A 112 35.83 9.75 -3.02
C VAL A 112 37.25 9.21 -2.90
N TYR A 113 38.21 9.93 -3.46
CA TYR A 113 39.63 9.61 -3.41
C TYR A 113 40.40 10.75 -2.75
N GLY A 114 41.32 10.43 -1.84
CA GLY A 114 42.20 11.42 -1.19
C GLY A 114 41.54 12.42 -0.23
N ALA A 115 40.23 12.33 0.02
CA ALA A 115 39.48 13.22 0.92
C ALA A 115 38.71 12.46 2.03
N ASP A 116 38.53 13.09 3.18
CA ASP A 116 37.76 12.56 4.33
C ASP A 116 36.30 13.05 4.25
N LEU A 117 35.52 12.44 3.34
CA LEU A 117 34.10 12.74 3.13
C LEU A 117 33.25 11.48 3.33
N SER A 118 32.01 11.67 3.78
CA SER A 118 31.12 10.57 4.15
C SER A 118 30.29 10.09 2.95
N VAL A 119 30.78 9.08 2.22
CA VAL A 119 30.00 8.44 1.15
C VAL A 119 28.68 7.88 1.68
N ASP A 120 28.69 7.26 2.88
CA ASP A 120 27.47 6.74 3.52
C ASP A 120 26.50 7.86 3.91
N GLY A 121 27.01 9.04 4.30
CA GLY A 121 26.20 10.23 4.56
C GLY A 121 25.49 10.74 3.31
N ALA A 122 26.17 10.74 2.16
CA ALA A 122 25.56 11.05 0.87
C ALA A 122 24.46 10.03 0.48
N ARG A 123 24.72 8.73 0.68
CA ARG A 123 23.73 7.67 0.43
C ARG A 123 22.48 7.87 1.28
N GLU A 124 22.67 8.14 2.58
CA GLU A 124 21.58 8.37 3.53
C GLU A 124 20.79 9.63 3.20
N ALA A 125 21.47 10.74 2.86
CA ALA A 125 20.82 11.99 2.47
C ALA A 125 19.89 11.82 1.25
N VAL A 126 20.36 11.14 0.19
CA VAL A 126 19.57 10.88 -1.02
C VAL A 126 18.39 9.93 -0.73
N ARG A 127 18.64 8.86 0.04
CA ARG A 127 17.60 7.89 0.39
C ARG A 127 16.52 8.50 1.26
N ASP A 128 16.89 9.26 2.29
CA ASP A 128 15.97 9.85 3.25
C ASP A 128 15.18 11.02 2.64
N ALA A 129 15.71 11.66 1.59
CA ALA A 129 14.98 12.61 0.77
C ALA A 129 14.02 11.94 -0.23
N GLU A 130 14.12 10.62 -0.46
CA GLU A 130 13.31 9.89 -1.45
C GLU A 130 13.43 10.46 -2.88
N ALA A 131 14.65 10.87 -3.25
CA ALA A 131 14.96 11.58 -4.49
C ALA A 131 14.92 10.72 -5.77
N TYR A 132 14.04 9.71 -5.84
CA TYR A 132 13.96 8.75 -6.96
C TYR A 132 13.55 9.36 -8.30
N SER A 133 12.94 10.53 -8.28
CA SER A 133 12.52 11.29 -9.47
C SER A 133 13.02 12.73 -9.44
N ALA A 134 14.00 13.03 -8.58
CA ALA A 134 14.53 14.37 -8.42
C ALA A 134 15.43 14.73 -9.61
N PRO A 135 15.42 15.97 -10.10
CA PRO A 135 16.40 16.47 -11.06
C PRO A 135 17.85 16.32 -10.56
N ALA A 136 18.81 16.17 -11.48
CA ALA A 136 20.21 15.95 -11.17
C ALA A 136 20.82 17.00 -10.22
N GLN A 137 20.46 18.29 -10.36
CA GLN A 137 20.93 19.39 -9.49
C GLN A 137 20.48 19.24 -8.03
N ASP A 138 19.27 18.72 -7.81
CA ASP A 138 18.72 18.50 -6.48
C ASP A 138 19.44 17.32 -5.81
N VAL A 139 19.65 16.25 -6.58
CA VAL A 139 20.43 15.09 -6.12
C VAL A 139 21.88 15.47 -5.84
N ALA A 140 22.51 16.29 -6.70
CA ALA A 140 23.85 16.81 -6.45
C ALA A 140 23.92 17.59 -5.14
N SER A 141 22.94 18.45 -4.86
CA SER A 141 22.86 19.21 -3.61
C SER A 141 22.71 18.31 -2.38
N LEU A 142 21.89 17.25 -2.47
CA LEU A 142 21.75 16.23 -1.42
C LEU A 142 23.04 15.43 -1.21
N VAL A 143 23.69 15.02 -2.30
CA VAL A 143 24.96 14.30 -2.28
C VAL A 143 26.04 15.14 -1.63
N ALA A 144 26.21 16.40 -2.04
CA ALA A 144 27.20 17.30 -1.48
C ALA A 144 26.97 17.55 0.03
N ALA A 145 25.73 17.81 0.45
CA ALA A 145 25.41 17.98 1.87
C ALA A 145 25.71 16.71 2.69
N GLY A 146 25.32 15.54 2.17
CA GLY A 146 25.58 14.27 2.84
C GLY A 146 27.07 13.89 2.89
N LEU A 147 27.85 14.20 1.84
CA LEU A 147 29.31 14.06 1.84
C LEU A 147 29.96 14.90 2.94
N ALA A 148 29.48 16.13 3.12
CA ALA A 148 29.94 17.06 4.17
C ALA A 148 29.45 16.69 5.58
N GLY A 149 28.48 15.76 5.70
CA GLY A 149 27.82 15.43 6.96
C GLY A 149 26.92 16.57 7.48
N GLU A 150 26.44 17.41 6.57
CA GLU A 150 25.53 18.51 6.86
C GLU A 150 24.06 18.05 6.76
N GLU A 151 23.14 18.83 7.34
CA GLU A 151 21.71 18.57 7.16
C GLU A 151 21.36 18.85 5.69
N PRO A 152 20.79 17.87 4.97
CA PRO A 152 20.48 18.04 3.55
C PRO A 152 19.52 19.22 3.36
N PRO A 153 19.68 20.00 2.28
CA PRO A 153 18.72 21.05 1.97
C PRO A 153 17.32 20.45 1.85
N ALA A 154 16.32 21.21 2.26
CA ALA A 154 14.94 20.84 2.01
C ALA A 154 14.69 20.95 0.50
N VAL A 155 14.89 19.85 -0.22
CA VAL A 155 14.44 19.73 -1.60
C VAL A 155 12.93 19.62 -1.55
N GLU A 156 12.24 20.56 -2.19
CA GLU A 156 10.79 20.53 -2.36
C GLU A 156 10.45 19.51 -3.46
N LEU A 157 10.82 18.25 -3.22
CA LEU A 157 10.25 17.14 -3.96
C LEU A 157 8.75 17.23 -3.74
N GLU A 158 7.96 17.04 -4.79
CA GLU A 158 6.51 16.81 -4.67
C GLU A 158 6.34 15.62 -3.72
N ARG A 159 6.27 15.89 -2.41
CA ARG A 159 6.01 14.90 -1.38
C ARG A 159 4.55 14.54 -1.57
N ARG A 160 4.29 13.68 -2.55
CA ARG A 160 3.01 13.03 -2.71
C ARG A 160 2.78 12.33 -1.38
N PRO A 161 1.69 12.65 -0.67
CA PRO A 161 1.45 12.07 0.63
C PRO A 161 1.50 10.56 0.49
N GLU A 162 2.47 9.92 1.14
CA GLU A 162 2.75 8.53 0.88
C GLU A 162 1.54 7.65 1.16
N GLY A 163 1.41 6.60 0.33
CA GLY A 163 0.33 5.63 0.42
C GLY A 163 -1.03 6.17 0.00
N PHE A 164 -2.06 5.72 0.70
CA PHE A 164 -3.45 5.88 0.28
C PHE A 164 -3.91 7.33 0.08
N LEU A 165 -3.28 8.30 0.77
CA LEU A 165 -3.66 9.72 0.64
C LEU A 165 -3.19 10.34 -0.69
N GLY A 166 -2.01 9.96 -1.19
CA GLY A 166 -1.53 10.37 -2.51
C GLY A 166 -2.35 9.71 -3.62
N GLU A 167 -2.79 8.48 -3.41
CA GLU A 167 -3.66 7.76 -4.34
C GLU A 167 -5.05 8.38 -4.53
N ILE A 168 -5.51 9.25 -3.62
CA ILE A 168 -6.80 9.95 -3.71
C ILE A 168 -6.66 11.44 -4.05
N ASP A 169 -5.44 11.92 -4.31
CA ASP A 169 -5.19 13.30 -4.72
C ASP A 169 -5.89 13.59 -6.07
N PRO A 170 -6.82 14.57 -6.14
CA PRO A 170 -7.49 14.93 -7.39
C PRO A 170 -6.58 15.22 -8.58
N ASN A 171 -5.33 15.63 -8.33
CA ASN A 171 -4.34 15.98 -9.36
C ASN A 171 -3.51 14.78 -9.83
N SER A 172 -3.67 13.61 -9.21
CA SER A 172 -3.04 12.37 -9.65
C SER A 172 -3.87 11.69 -10.74
N PHE A 173 -3.20 10.88 -11.56
CA PHE A 173 -3.83 10.21 -12.71
C PHE A 173 -5.03 9.35 -12.29
N ASN A 174 -4.92 8.64 -11.16
CA ASN A 174 -5.95 7.74 -10.63
C ASN A 174 -6.75 8.32 -9.45
N GLY A 175 -6.44 9.54 -9.00
CA GLY A 175 -7.00 10.11 -7.77
C GLY A 175 -8.52 10.21 -7.71
N PRO A 176 -9.16 10.87 -8.68
CA PRO A 176 -10.62 10.93 -8.77
C PRO A 176 -11.27 9.54 -8.80
N ASN A 177 -10.66 8.59 -9.51
CA ASN A 177 -11.13 7.21 -9.62
C ASN A 177 -11.09 6.50 -8.26
N ASN A 178 -9.94 6.52 -7.58
CA ASN A 178 -9.72 5.92 -6.27
C ASN A 178 -10.61 6.56 -5.18
N LEU A 179 -10.74 7.89 -5.19
CA LEU A 179 -11.64 8.58 -4.25
C LEU A 179 -13.09 8.20 -4.51
N GLY A 180 -13.51 8.16 -5.78
CA GLY A 180 -14.82 7.67 -6.21
C GLY A 180 -15.09 6.25 -5.70
N LEU A 181 -14.14 5.33 -5.91
CA LEU A 181 -14.19 3.95 -5.43
C LEU A 181 -14.32 3.85 -3.91
N LEU A 182 -13.55 4.64 -3.16
CA LEU A 182 -13.58 4.67 -1.69
C LEU A 182 -14.95 5.14 -1.18
N VAL A 183 -15.44 6.28 -1.68
CA VAL A 183 -16.73 6.83 -1.22
C VAL A 183 -17.91 6.02 -1.73
N GLY A 184 -17.79 5.42 -2.90
CA GLY A 184 -18.75 4.45 -3.42
C GLY A 184 -18.84 3.22 -2.52
N THR A 185 -17.71 2.62 -2.17
CA THR A 185 -17.62 1.47 -1.25
C THR A 185 -18.24 1.80 0.11
N THR A 186 -17.86 2.93 0.69
CA THR A 186 -18.36 3.38 1.99
C THR A 186 -19.86 3.69 1.94
N GLY A 187 -20.30 4.43 0.92
CA GLY A 187 -21.70 4.78 0.71
C GLY A 187 -22.59 3.56 0.49
N GLY A 188 -22.18 2.65 -0.39
CA GLY A 188 -22.87 1.39 -0.65
C GLY A 188 -23.00 0.52 0.61
N ALA A 189 -21.92 0.41 1.40
CA ALA A 189 -21.94 -0.32 2.65
C ALA A 189 -22.92 0.27 3.67
N LEU A 190 -22.92 1.60 3.83
CA LEU A 190 -23.84 2.31 4.73
C LEU A 190 -25.31 2.10 4.34
N VAL A 191 -25.64 2.16 3.06
CA VAL A 191 -27.00 1.93 2.56
C VAL A 191 -27.49 0.51 2.90
N ILE A 192 -26.64 -0.51 2.69
CA ILE A 192 -27.00 -1.90 2.98
C ILE A 192 -27.15 -2.16 4.48
N ILE A 193 -26.22 -1.64 5.30
CA ILE A 193 -26.32 -1.75 6.76
C ILE A 193 -27.58 -1.04 7.26
N GLY A 194 -27.88 0.17 6.77
CA GLY A 194 -29.09 0.92 7.09
C GLY A 194 -30.36 0.16 6.75
N GLY A 195 -30.43 -0.39 5.52
CA GLY A 195 -31.52 -1.25 5.06
C GLY A 195 -31.70 -2.49 5.92
N TRP A 196 -30.60 -3.15 6.31
CA TRP A 196 -30.63 -4.31 7.21
C TRP A 196 -31.13 -3.96 8.62
N ILE A 197 -30.68 -2.84 9.21
CA ILE A 197 -31.15 -2.35 10.51
C ILE A 197 -32.66 -2.05 10.44
N ALA A 198 -33.10 -1.38 9.38
CA ALA A 198 -34.50 -1.05 9.18
C ALA A 198 -35.38 -2.30 9.05
N TRP A 199 -34.98 -3.25 8.21
CA TRP A 199 -35.64 -4.54 8.06
C TRP A 199 -35.77 -5.29 9.39
N ARG A 200 -34.70 -5.30 10.19
CA ARG A 200 -34.70 -5.91 11.53
C ARG A 200 -35.61 -5.16 12.51
N GLY A 201 -35.69 -3.84 12.41
CA GLY A 201 -36.57 -2.98 13.21
C GLY A 201 -38.05 -3.28 12.93
N VAL A 202 -38.42 -3.35 11.65
CA VAL A 202 -39.78 -3.69 11.19
C VAL A 202 -40.18 -5.08 11.70
N ARG A 203 -39.31 -6.09 11.56
CA ARG A 203 -39.57 -7.46 12.07
C ARG A 203 -39.76 -7.54 13.58
N ARG A 204 -39.29 -6.55 14.34
CA ARG A 204 -39.46 -6.45 15.80
C ARG A 204 -40.60 -5.55 16.24
N GLY A 205 -41.44 -5.09 15.31
CA GLY A 205 -42.60 -4.22 15.61
C GLY A 205 -42.24 -2.77 15.93
N ARG A 206 -41.00 -2.32 15.65
CA ARG A 206 -40.60 -0.92 15.86
C ARG A 206 -40.90 -0.10 14.60
N ARG A 207 -41.78 0.90 14.70
CA ARG A 207 -42.22 1.72 13.55
C ARG A 207 -41.33 2.94 13.27
N VAL A 208 -40.75 3.58 14.29
CA VAL A 208 -39.97 4.83 14.13
C VAL A 208 -38.51 4.56 13.74
N LEU A 209 -37.89 3.54 14.34
CA LEU A 209 -36.49 3.18 14.11
C LEU A 209 -36.11 2.91 12.63
N PRO A 210 -36.90 2.20 11.80
CA PRO A 210 -36.51 1.90 10.42
C PRO A 210 -36.44 3.14 9.52
N VAL A 211 -37.39 4.08 9.66
CA VAL A 211 -37.41 5.31 8.85
C VAL A 211 -36.19 6.18 9.18
N VAL A 212 -35.89 6.34 10.47
CA VAL A 212 -34.72 7.11 10.93
C VAL A 212 -33.42 6.46 10.46
N ALA A 213 -33.28 5.14 10.57
CA ALA A 213 -32.07 4.44 10.14
C ALA A 213 -31.79 4.63 8.63
N VAL A 214 -32.80 4.43 7.77
CA VAL A 214 -32.66 4.64 6.33
C VAL A 214 -32.32 6.09 6.02
N ALA A 215 -33.07 7.04 6.59
CA ALA A 215 -32.86 8.48 6.34
C ALA A 215 -31.45 8.93 6.74
N VAL A 216 -30.97 8.53 7.92
CA VAL A 216 -29.63 8.87 8.40
C VAL A 216 -28.55 8.25 7.50
N THR A 217 -28.69 6.97 7.12
CA THR A 217 -27.68 6.32 6.26
C THR A 217 -27.63 6.91 4.85
N LEU A 218 -28.78 7.23 4.24
CA LEU A 218 -28.82 7.88 2.92
C LEU A 218 -28.27 9.31 2.98
N ALA A 219 -28.64 10.09 4.00
CA ALA A 219 -28.10 11.43 4.17
C ALA A 219 -26.59 11.40 4.38
N THR A 220 -26.09 10.51 5.22
CA THR A 220 -24.64 10.36 5.48
C THR A 220 -23.90 9.94 4.21
N ALA A 221 -24.39 8.91 3.52
CA ALA A 221 -23.78 8.45 2.26
C ALA A 221 -23.79 9.55 1.20
N GLY A 222 -24.93 10.22 1.00
CA GLY A 222 -25.05 11.33 0.07
C GLY A 222 -24.11 12.49 0.39
N SER A 223 -23.99 12.89 1.65
CA SER A 223 -23.07 13.95 2.08
C SER A 223 -21.61 13.59 1.88
N VAL A 224 -21.20 12.35 2.15
CA VAL A 224 -19.82 11.88 1.92
C VAL A 224 -19.49 11.90 0.43
N VAL A 225 -20.38 11.36 -0.40
CA VAL A 225 -20.18 11.32 -1.86
C VAL A 225 -20.17 12.73 -2.46
N ALA A 226 -21.13 13.58 -2.09
CA ALA A 226 -21.19 14.96 -2.56
C ALA A 226 -19.97 15.77 -2.09
N GLY A 227 -19.54 15.62 -0.84
CA GLY A 227 -18.36 16.30 -0.30
C GLY A 227 -17.07 15.90 -1.02
N ALA A 228 -16.87 14.61 -1.26
CA ALA A 228 -15.72 14.11 -2.01
C ALA A 228 -15.74 14.56 -3.47
N HIS A 229 -16.90 14.51 -4.13
CA HIS A 229 -17.04 15.00 -5.50
C HIS A 229 -16.75 16.51 -5.59
N VAL A 230 -17.28 17.32 -4.67
CA VAL A 230 -16.98 18.76 -4.62
C VAL A 230 -15.50 19.00 -4.39
N TYR A 231 -14.86 18.26 -3.48
CA TYR A 231 -13.42 18.34 -3.24
C TYR A 231 -12.64 18.08 -4.54
N THR A 232 -12.91 16.96 -5.22
CA THR A 232 -12.30 16.61 -6.51
C THR A 232 -12.49 17.68 -7.58
N MET A 233 -13.70 18.24 -7.71
CA MET A 233 -13.98 19.26 -8.73
C MET A 233 -13.42 20.65 -8.37
N SER A 234 -13.13 20.89 -7.09
CA SER A 234 -12.65 22.18 -6.58
C SER A 234 -11.13 22.31 -6.50
N ALA A 235 -10.40 21.20 -6.57
CA ALA A 235 -8.94 21.23 -6.55
C ALA A 235 -8.40 22.01 -7.77
N PRO A 236 -7.36 22.84 -7.62
CA PRO A 236 -6.71 23.49 -8.77
C PRO A 236 -6.23 22.44 -9.79
N VAL A 237 -6.23 22.79 -11.07
CA VAL A 237 -5.61 21.95 -12.12
C VAL A 237 -4.11 21.88 -11.86
N GLY A 238 -3.54 20.68 -11.89
CA GLY A 238 -2.12 20.45 -11.62
C GLY A 238 -1.76 18.96 -11.74
N GLY A 239 -0.50 18.64 -11.50
CA GLY A 239 0.00 17.27 -11.59
C GLY A 239 -0.24 16.69 -12.99
N SER A 240 -0.80 15.48 -13.05
CA SER A 240 -1.03 14.76 -14.32
C SER A 240 -2.09 15.39 -15.23
N GLU A 241 -2.75 16.46 -14.81
CA GLU A 241 -3.76 17.14 -15.64
C GLU A 241 -3.19 18.30 -16.45
N VAL A 242 -1.93 18.64 -16.22
CA VAL A 242 -1.16 19.54 -17.05
C VAL A 242 -0.28 18.66 -17.92
N ALA A 243 -0.31 18.86 -19.23
CA ALA A 243 0.55 18.12 -20.14
C ALA A 243 2.00 18.43 -19.79
N ASP A 244 2.85 17.41 -19.85
CA ASP A 244 4.27 17.58 -19.59
C ASP A 244 4.83 18.59 -20.62
N PRO A 245 5.48 19.69 -20.19
CA PRO A 245 6.13 20.61 -21.12
C PRO A 245 7.09 19.92 -22.09
N GLU A 246 7.78 18.85 -21.65
CA GLU A 246 8.68 18.06 -22.49
C GLU A 246 7.90 17.23 -23.53
N GLU A 247 6.73 16.69 -23.18
CA GLU A 247 5.83 16.02 -24.14
C GLU A 247 5.28 17.01 -25.16
N LEU A 248 4.81 18.19 -24.72
CA LEU A 248 4.33 19.24 -25.62
C LEU A 248 5.42 19.74 -26.57
N ALA A 249 6.64 19.94 -26.06
CA ALA A 249 7.77 20.36 -26.88
C ALA A 249 8.10 19.33 -27.98
N ARG A 250 7.84 18.03 -27.75
CA ARG A 250 8.02 16.98 -28.75
C ARG A 250 6.95 16.96 -29.84
N LEU A 251 5.83 17.66 -29.68
CA LEU A 251 4.76 17.70 -30.69
C LEU A 251 4.96 18.83 -31.71
N GLU A 252 5.82 19.81 -31.44
CA GLU A 252 6.05 20.97 -32.30
C GLU A 252 7.54 21.13 -32.61
N ALA A 253 7.89 21.52 -33.84
CA ALA A 253 9.29 21.76 -34.21
C ALA A 253 9.93 22.80 -33.26
N PRO A 254 11.13 22.55 -32.72
CA PRO A 254 12.13 21.56 -33.17
C PRO A 254 12.00 20.16 -32.53
N TYR A 255 10.85 19.82 -31.94
CA TYR A 255 10.51 18.51 -31.37
C TYR A 255 11.32 18.10 -30.14
N VAL A 256 12.12 19.00 -29.59
CA VAL A 256 12.90 18.82 -28.36
C VAL A 256 12.95 20.16 -27.63
N VAL A 257 13.16 20.14 -26.32
CA VAL A 257 13.26 21.37 -25.53
C VAL A 257 14.56 22.12 -25.83
N THR A 258 15.65 21.38 -25.99
CA THR A 258 17.00 21.88 -26.28
C THR A 258 17.53 21.24 -27.56
N THR A 259 18.03 22.05 -28.49
CA THR A 259 18.50 21.59 -29.81
C THR A 259 19.98 21.30 -29.89
N ASP A 260 20.74 21.48 -28.80
CA ASP A 260 22.22 21.39 -28.80
C ASP A 260 22.75 20.09 -29.44
N ARG A 261 22.14 18.94 -29.08
CA ARG A 261 22.48 17.64 -29.67
C ARG A 261 22.15 17.55 -31.14
N ALA A 262 20.95 17.97 -31.52
CA ALA A 262 20.49 17.93 -32.89
C ALA A 262 21.35 18.85 -33.79
N GLU A 263 21.69 20.05 -33.33
CA GLU A 263 22.52 21.01 -34.06
C GLU A 263 23.94 20.48 -34.25
N ARG A 264 24.55 19.91 -33.21
CA ARG A 264 25.88 19.29 -33.32
C ARG A 264 25.87 18.14 -34.31
N LEU A 265 24.93 17.21 -34.18
CA LEU A 265 24.80 16.07 -35.09
C LEU A 265 24.53 16.53 -36.54
N ALA A 266 23.70 17.54 -36.76
CA ALA A 266 23.45 18.10 -38.09
C ALA A 266 24.72 18.75 -38.69
N ALA A 267 25.54 19.40 -37.87
CA ALA A 267 26.83 19.94 -38.30
C ALA A 267 27.82 18.83 -38.69
N GLU A 268 27.93 17.76 -37.89
CA GLU A 268 28.77 16.59 -38.22
C GLU A 268 28.28 15.90 -39.51
N LEU A 269 26.96 15.73 -39.67
CA LEU A 269 26.34 15.13 -40.85
C LEU A 269 26.46 15.98 -42.12
N THR A 270 26.77 17.27 -41.94
CA THR A 270 27.13 18.18 -43.04
C THR A 270 28.54 17.88 -43.57
N GLU A 271 29.42 17.26 -42.79
CA GLU A 271 30.76 16.90 -43.21
C GLU A 271 30.85 15.46 -43.74
N ASP A 272 30.26 14.49 -43.02
CA ASP A 272 30.18 13.07 -43.39
C ASP A 272 28.71 12.61 -43.33
N PRO A 273 28.12 12.00 -44.37
CA PRO A 273 26.75 11.48 -44.30
C PRO A 273 26.54 10.37 -43.25
N LEU A 274 27.60 9.88 -42.61
CA LEU A 274 27.53 8.90 -41.52
C LEU A 274 28.24 9.39 -40.26
N TYR A 275 27.48 9.69 -39.21
CA TYR A 275 27.98 9.92 -37.87
C TYR A 275 27.76 8.69 -36.98
N VAL A 276 28.79 8.28 -36.21
CA VAL A 276 28.69 7.19 -35.23
C VAL A 276 29.21 7.66 -33.89
N ASP A 277 28.29 7.75 -32.94
CA ASP A 277 28.56 8.26 -31.62
C ASP A 277 29.61 7.41 -30.86
N PRO A 278 30.57 8.03 -30.15
CA PRO A 278 31.52 7.34 -29.28
C PRO A 278 30.87 6.39 -28.27
N LEU A 279 29.71 6.73 -27.75
CA LEU A 279 28.97 5.97 -26.74
C LEU A 279 28.00 4.95 -27.33
N SER A 280 27.86 4.88 -28.66
CA SER A 280 26.99 3.89 -29.29
C SER A 280 27.51 2.47 -29.03
N SER A 281 26.61 1.59 -28.59
CA SER A 281 26.91 0.17 -28.37
C SER A 281 26.89 -0.66 -29.66
N LEU A 282 26.48 -0.07 -30.79
CA LEU A 282 26.40 -0.78 -32.07
C LEU A 282 27.80 -1.03 -32.65
N SER A 283 27.93 -2.15 -33.35
CA SER A 283 29.20 -2.53 -33.99
C SER A 283 29.59 -1.50 -35.05
N ARG A 284 30.88 -1.12 -35.05
CA ARG A 284 31.51 -0.28 -36.07
C ARG A 284 32.06 -1.08 -37.26
N GLU A 285 31.76 -2.37 -37.32
CA GLU A 285 32.10 -3.21 -38.46
C GLU A 285 31.29 -2.80 -39.70
N GLY A 286 31.96 -2.69 -40.86
CA GLY A 286 31.31 -2.38 -42.14
C GLY A 286 30.98 -0.90 -42.38
N LEU A 287 31.54 0.05 -41.62
CA LEU A 287 31.27 1.49 -41.85
C LEU A 287 31.68 2.00 -43.24
N ALA A 288 32.64 1.34 -43.91
CA ALA A 288 32.99 1.66 -45.29
C ALA A 288 31.89 1.26 -46.28
N GLU A 289 31.28 0.09 -46.06
CA GLU A 289 30.15 -0.42 -46.85
C GLU A 289 28.91 0.49 -46.66
N VAL A 290 28.61 0.88 -45.43
CA VAL A 290 27.54 1.85 -45.12
C VAL A 290 27.69 3.14 -45.93
N ARG A 291 28.92 3.71 -45.97
CA ARG A 291 29.16 4.94 -46.74
C ARG A 291 28.99 4.76 -48.25
N GLU A 292 29.37 3.60 -48.78
CA GLU A 292 29.11 3.26 -50.18
C GLU A 292 27.60 3.18 -50.46
N THR A 293 26.85 2.48 -49.60
CA THR A 293 25.38 2.39 -49.68
C THR A 293 24.71 3.78 -49.64
N LEU A 294 25.15 4.68 -48.77
CA LEU A 294 24.60 6.04 -48.68
C LEU A 294 24.87 6.88 -49.92
N THR A 295 25.99 6.64 -50.62
CA THR A 295 26.33 7.34 -51.86
C THR A 295 25.42 6.93 -53.02
N ASP A 296 24.95 5.68 -53.00
CA ASP A 296 24.06 5.11 -54.03
C ASP A 296 22.56 5.35 -53.74
N ALA A 297 22.22 6.03 -52.65
CA ALA A 297 20.86 6.30 -52.25
C ALA A 297 20.10 7.21 -53.25
N PRO A 298 18.77 7.02 -53.41
CA PRO A 298 17.95 7.76 -54.39
C PRO A 298 17.80 9.26 -54.06
N VAL A 299 17.95 9.62 -52.79
CA VAL A 299 17.97 10.98 -52.24
C VAL A 299 19.15 11.09 -51.27
N PRO A 300 19.64 12.29 -50.93
CA PRO A 300 20.66 12.44 -49.89
C PRO A 300 20.17 11.82 -48.58
N VAL A 301 20.93 10.88 -48.03
CA VAL A 301 20.63 10.22 -46.75
C VAL A 301 21.77 10.51 -45.77
N HIS A 302 21.41 11.02 -44.60
CA HIS A 302 22.31 11.33 -43.49
C HIS A 302 21.97 10.42 -42.31
N VAL A 303 22.94 9.66 -41.80
CA VAL A 303 22.74 8.63 -40.76
C VAL A 303 23.48 9.00 -39.48
N ALA A 304 22.75 9.17 -38.39
CA ALA A 304 23.31 9.28 -37.04
C ALA A 304 23.09 7.98 -36.26
N VAL A 305 24.19 7.32 -35.88
CA VAL A 305 24.17 6.12 -35.04
C VAL A 305 24.50 6.53 -33.61
N VAL A 306 23.50 6.62 -32.75
CA VAL A 306 23.61 7.27 -31.44
C VAL A 306 23.03 6.41 -30.31
N PRO A 307 23.50 6.56 -29.06
CA PRO A 307 22.78 6.00 -27.93
C PRO A 307 21.42 6.69 -27.75
N LEU A 308 20.44 5.92 -27.29
CA LEU A 308 19.08 6.37 -26.99
C LEU A 308 18.69 5.86 -25.60
N ALA A 309 18.09 6.71 -24.78
CA ALA A 309 17.70 6.37 -23.42
C ALA A 309 16.36 7.01 -23.04
N THR A 310 15.57 6.36 -22.18
CA THR A 310 14.24 6.88 -21.80
C THR A 310 14.28 8.23 -21.08
N ASP A 311 15.43 8.59 -20.51
CA ASP A 311 15.63 9.86 -19.79
C ASP A 311 16.38 10.90 -20.64
N ASP A 312 16.62 10.62 -21.94
CA ASP A 312 17.20 11.59 -22.87
C ASP A 312 16.15 12.58 -23.40
N GLU A 313 16.59 13.57 -24.18
CA GLU A 313 15.75 14.62 -24.74
C GLU A 313 14.65 14.14 -25.70
N VAL A 314 14.73 12.89 -26.15
CA VAL A 314 13.77 12.26 -27.06
C VAL A 314 13.03 11.07 -26.44
N GLU A 315 13.24 10.81 -25.15
CA GLU A 315 12.79 9.60 -24.42
C GLU A 315 13.14 8.29 -25.15
N GLY A 316 14.31 8.27 -25.79
CA GLY A 316 14.83 7.14 -26.53
C GLY A 316 14.11 6.84 -27.84
N GLN A 317 13.31 7.78 -28.37
CA GLN A 317 12.59 7.62 -29.64
C GLN A 317 13.45 8.10 -30.82
N ALA A 318 13.92 7.16 -31.65
CA ALA A 318 14.77 7.50 -32.80
C ALA A 318 14.07 8.45 -33.80
N GLU A 319 12.75 8.29 -33.97
CA GLU A 319 11.94 9.13 -34.87
C GLU A 319 11.89 10.60 -34.43
N VAL A 320 11.82 10.85 -33.12
CA VAL A 320 11.79 12.21 -32.56
C VAL A 320 13.14 12.89 -32.77
N LEU A 321 14.25 12.19 -32.53
CA LEU A 321 15.58 12.74 -32.81
C LEU A 321 15.79 12.99 -34.31
N ALA A 322 15.32 12.09 -35.17
CA ALA A 322 15.39 12.29 -36.61
C ALA A 322 14.64 13.56 -37.04
N ALA A 323 13.45 13.79 -36.51
CA ALA A 323 12.67 15.00 -36.77
C ALA A 323 13.34 16.25 -36.22
N ALA A 324 13.92 16.19 -35.02
CA ALA A 324 14.70 17.29 -34.45
C ALA A 324 15.90 17.64 -35.34
N LEU A 325 16.67 16.64 -35.78
CA LEU A 325 17.77 16.80 -36.73
C LEU A 325 17.31 17.45 -38.03
N ALA A 326 16.26 16.92 -38.66
CA ALA A 326 15.73 17.45 -39.90
C ALA A 326 15.27 18.92 -39.76
N SER A 327 14.72 19.29 -38.59
CA SER A 327 14.22 20.64 -38.32
C SER A 327 15.33 21.70 -38.18
N VAL A 328 16.54 21.30 -37.74
CA VAL A 328 17.69 22.20 -37.58
C VAL A 328 18.71 22.08 -38.70
N ALA A 329 18.62 21.04 -39.52
CA ALA A 329 19.60 20.81 -40.57
C ALA A 329 19.45 21.76 -41.75
N GLU A 330 20.59 22.21 -42.28
CA GLU A 330 20.64 23.15 -43.41
C GLU A 330 20.59 22.46 -44.79
N ARG A 331 20.60 21.12 -44.82
CA ARG A 331 20.66 20.33 -46.06
C ARG A 331 19.40 19.52 -46.29
N ASP A 332 18.92 19.59 -47.53
CA ASP A 332 17.81 18.76 -47.98
C ASP A 332 18.21 17.28 -48.01
N GLY A 333 17.34 16.41 -47.50
CA GLY A 333 17.60 14.98 -47.45
C GLY A 333 16.77 14.24 -46.40
N VAL A 334 17.02 12.93 -46.30
CA VAL A 334 16.46 12.05 -45.26
C VAL A 334 17.48 11.93 -44.13
N TYR A 335 17.06 12.24 -42.91
CA TYR A 335 17.83 12.06 -41.68
C TYR A 335 17.37 10.78 -41.02
N LEU A 336 18.28 9.80 -40.94
CA LEU A 336 18.07 8.52 -40.28
C LEU A 336 18.78 8.53 -38.92
N VAL A 337 18.07 8.12 -37.88
CA VAL A 337 18.63 7.88 -36.56
C VAL A 337 18.56 6.39 -36.27
N VAL A 338 19.71 5.81 -35.90
CA VAL A 338 19.83 4.41 -35.52
C VAL A 338 20.32 4.33 -34.09
N GLY A 339 19.54 3.73 -33.20
CA GLY A 339 19.91 3.54 -31.80
C GLY A 339 19.63 2.13 -31.29
N PRO A 340 20.09 1.81 -30.07
CA PRO A 340 19.76 0.55 -29.44
C PRO A 340 18.27 0.51 -29.06
N GLY A 341 17.54 -0.52 -29.48
CA GLY A 341 16.19 -0.80 -28.97
C GLY A 341 16.17 -2.01 -28.02
N THR A 342 14.99 -2.35 -27.50
CA THR A 342 14.86 -3.41 -26.46
C THR A 342 15.19 -4.82 -26.99
N HIS A 343 14.95 -5.08 -28.28
CA HIS A 343 15.13 -6.40 -28.90
C HIS A 343 15.85 -6.31 -30.25
N THR A 344 15.53 -5.27 -31.01
CA THR A 344 16.17 -4.89 -32.26
C THR A 344 16.61 -3.43 -32.15
N PRO A 345 17.53 -2.96 -32.99
CA PRO A 345 17.81 -1.54 -33.14
C PRO A 345 16.54 -0.74 -33.43
N ASP A 346 16.44 0.46 -32.88
CA ASP A 346 15.38 1.41 -33.24
C ASP A 346 15.86 2.29 -34.39
N VAL A 347 15.01 2.47 -35.40
CA VAL A 347 15.32 3.22 -36.62
C VAL A 347 14.24 4.26 -36.86
N GLY A 348 14.62 5.53 -36.77
CA GLY A 348 13.76 6.68 -37.03
C GLY A 348 14.18 7.40 -38.30
N ALA A 349 13.23 8.03 -38.98
CA ALA A 349 13.49 8.83 -40.18
C ALA A 349 12.65 10.11 -40.20
N ALA A 350 13.25 11.19 -40.66
CA ALA A 350 12.57 12.43 -40.99
C ALA A 350 13.22 13.07 -42.22
N VAL A 351 12.58 14.08 -42.78
CA VAL A 351 13.10 14.77 -43.97
C VAL A 351 13.21 16.27 -43.78
N SER A 352 14.22 16.87 -44.43
CA SER A 352 14.38 18.32 -44.59
C SER A 352 14.39 18.65 -46.09
N GLY A 353 13.71 19.73 -46.50
CA GLY A 353 13.61 20.13 -47.91
C GLY A 353 12.84 19.17 -48.83
N LEU A 354 12.24 18.11 -48.27
CA LEU A 354 11.39 17.14 -48.97
C LEU A 354 10.00 17.04 -48.33
N ASP A 355 9.01 16.72 -49.15
CA ASP A 355 7.64 16.39 -48.78
C ASP A 355 7.35 14.92 -49.14
N VAL A 356 6.75 14.20 -48.19
CA VAL A 356 6.52 12.75 -48.22
C VAL A 356 5.36 12.41 -47.29
N ASP A 357 4.60 11.36 -47.62
CA ASP A 357 3.60 10.81 -46.71
C ASP A 357 4.30 10.26 -45.44
N PRO A 358 4.00 10.80 -44.24
CA PRO A 358 4.72 10.43 -43.02
C PRO A 358 4.61 8.94 -42.69
N TYR A 359 3.48 8.31 -43.03
CA TYR A 359 3.28 6.88 -42.82
C TYR A 359 4.09 6.03 -43.81
N ALA A 360 4.20 6.44 -45.07
CA ALA A 360 5.06 5.79 -46.06
C ALA A 360 6.54 5.83 -45.66
N LEU A 361 7.00 6.89 -44.98
CA LEU A 361 8.36 6.99 -44.47
C LEU A 361 8.55 6.16 -43.17
N TRP A 362 7.65 6.29 -42.20
CA TRP A 362 7.77 5.65 -40.89
C TRP A 362 7.58 4.12 -40.92
N SER A 363 6.59 3.64 -41.68
CA SER A 363 6.21 2.22 -41.72
C SER A 363 7.35 1.26 -42.09
N PRO A 364 8.22 1.53 -43.08
CA PRO A 364 9.34 0.64 -43.39
C PRO A 364 10.44 0.69 -42.33
N MET A 365 10.79 1.89 -41.83
CA MET A 365 11.87 2.07 -40.84
C MET A 365 11.58 1.31 -39.54
N SER A 366 10.34 1.42 -39.04
CA SER A 366 9.88 0.72 -37.83
C SER A 366 9.84 -0.82 -37.94
N ARG A 367 10.05 -1.39 -39.13
CA ARG A 367 10.08 -2.85 -39.38
C ARG A 367 11.47 -3.39 -39.66
N ILE A 368 12.51 -2.57 -39.57
CA ILE A 368 13.89 -3.02 -39.72
C ILE A 368 14.24 -3.83 -38.47
N GLU A 369 14.46 -5.14 -38.65
CA GLU A 369 14.83 -6.08 -37.58
C GLU A 369 16.30 -6.50 -37.66
N GLU A 370 17.07 -5.87 -38.55
CA GLU A 370 18.48 -6.18 -38.78
C GLU A 370 19.34 -5.82 -37.57
N SER A 371 20.41 -6.59 -37.36
CA SER A 371 21.25 -6.48 -36.15
C SER A 371 22.62 -5.88 -36.40
N SER A 372 23.03 -5.76 -37.67
CA SER A 372 24.30 -5.15 -38.07
C SER A 372 24.05 -3.82 -38.74
N LEU A 373 24.91 -2.83 -38.47
CA LEU A 373 24.76 -1.49 -39.03
C LEU A 373 24.72 -1.47 -40.58
N PRO A 374 25.57 -2.23 -41.31
CA PRO A 374 25.47 -2.33 -42.77
C PRO A 374 24.11 -2.82 -43.25
N ALA A 375 23.59 -3.90 -42.65
CA ALA A 375 22.29 -4.46 -43.04
C ALA A 375 21.12 -3.52 -42.73
N ILE A 376 21.18 -2.81 -41.58
CA ILE A 376 20.18 -1.80 -41.21
C ILE A 376 20.12 -0.69 -42.27
N VAL A 377 21.27 -0.14 -42.64
CA VAL A 377 21.34 0.97 -43.61
C VAL A 377 21.02 0.50 -45.02
N GLU A 378 21.48 -0.68 -45.43
CA GLU A 378 21.12 -1.29 -46.72
C GLU A 378 19.61 -1.49 -46.84
N GLN A 379 18.97 -2.04 -45.81
CA GLN A 379 17.53 -2.20 -45.79
C GLN A 379 16.83 -0.84 -45.80
N ALA A 380 17.27 0.13 -44.98
CA ALA A 380 16.68 1.46 -44.95
C ALA A 380 16.75 2.15 -46.33
N VAL A 381 17.91 2.16 -46.98
CA VAL A 381 18.08 2.75 -48.32
C VAL A 381 17.25 2.02 -49.38
N THR A 382 17.14 0.69 -49.28
CA THR A 382 16.28 -0.10 -50.16
C THR A 382 14.81 0.30 -50.02
N GLU A 383 14.32 0.44 -48.80
CA GLU A 383 12.93 0.85 -48.54
C GLU A 383 12.68 2.30 -48.97
N LEU A 384 13.65 3.21 -48.75
CA LEU A 384 13.57 4.61 -49.21
C LEU A 384 13.46 4.72 -50.74
N ALA A 385 13.98 3.75 -51.51
CA ALA A 385 13.84 3.74 -52.97
C ALA A 385 12.41 3.50 -53.46
N GLU A 386 11.54 2.96 -52.61
CA GLU A 386 10.12 2.74 -52.89
C GLU A 386 9.23 3.90 -52.40
N VAL A 387 9.81 4.90 -51.74
CA VAL A 387 9.10 6.08 -51.20
C VAL A 387 9.12 7.23 -52.20
N ASP A 388 7.94 7.81 -52.48
CA ASP A 388 7.79 8.94 -53.39
C ASP A 388 8.13 10.26 -52.67
N PHE A 389 9.32 10.82 -52.93
CA PHE A 389 9.71 12.15 -52.43
C PHE A 389 9.38 13.26 -53.43
N THR A 390 8.90 14.38 -52.92
CA THR A 390 8.77 15.63 -53.70
C THR A 390 9.51 16.77 -53.00
N PRO A 391 10.05 17.78 -53.71
CA PRO A 391 10.64 18.92 -53.03
C PRO A 391 9.59 19.74 -52.27
N GLY A 392 9.86 20.10 -51.02
CA GLY A 392 8.97 20.91 -50.19
C GLY A 392 9.30 20.81 -48.70
N ASP A 393 8.69 21.66 -47.88
CA ASP A 393 8.91 21.68 -46.41
C ASP A 393 7.64 21.26 -45.66
N GLY A 394 6.80 20.41 -46.29
CA GLY A 394 5.48 20.04 -45.80
C GLY A 394 5.45 18.83 -44.87
N PHE A 395 6.61 18.23 -44.57
CA PHE A 395 6.68 17.03 -43.76
C PHE A 395 6.36 17.32 -42.29
N GLU A 396 5.32 16.66 -41.78
CA GLU A 396 4.96 16.62 -40.36
C GLU A 396 5.06 15.16 -39.89
N PRO A 397 5.91 14.83 -38.90
CA PRO A 397 6.05 13.47 -38.39
C PRO A 397 4.74 12.90 -37.84
N LEU A 398 4.52 11.58 -37.91
CA LEU A 398 3.26 10.96 -37.44
C LEU A 398 2.99 11.19 -35.95
N PHE A 399 4.03 11.37 -35.14
CA PHE A 399 3.86 11.56 -33.71
C PHE A 399 3.27 12.93 -33.34
N THR A 400 3.31 13.94 -34.24
CA THR A 400 2.78 15.28 -33.95
C THR A 400 1.26 15.30 -33.86
N ASP A 401 0.59 14.32 -34.49
CA ASP A 401 -0.86 14.12 -34.40
C ASP A 401 -1.30 13.47 -33.07
N ARG A 402 -0.36 13.06 -32.20
CA ARG A 402 -0.68 12.46 -30.91
C ARG A 402 -1.22 13.53 -29.97
N GLU A 403 -2.37 13.26 -29.37
CA GLU A 403 -2.83 14.07 -28.24
C GLU A 403 -1.92 13.77 -27.03
N PRO A 404 -1.51 14.80 -26.25
CA PRO A 404 -0.73 14.58 -25.05
C PRO A 404 -1.49 13.67 -24.09
N ASN A 405 -0.76 12.85 -23.34
CA ASN A 405 -1.34 11.84 -22.45
C ASN A 405 -1.99 12.49 -21.21
N LEU A 406 -3.16 13.09 -21.42
CA LEU A 406 -3.97 13.69 -20.38
C LEU A 406 -5.03 12.71 -19.90
N PRO A 407 -5.26 12.62 -18.58
CA PRO A 407 -6.33 11.79 -18.07
C PRO A 407 -7.69 12.35 -18.47
N GLU A 408 -8.69 11.48 -18.56
CA GLU A 408 -10.09 11.86 -18.78
C GLU A 408 -10.58 12.91 -17.75
N PRO A 409 -11.66 13.67 -18.05
CA PRO A 409 -12.22 14.63 -17.12
C PRO A 409 -12.48 14.04 -15.72
N ARG A 410 -12.13 14.77 -14.66
CA ARG A 410 -12.26 14.31 -13.26
C ARG A 410 -13.63 13.70 -12.93
N ALA A 411 -14.70 14.29 -13.47
CA ALA A 411 -16.06 13.81 -13.26
C ALA A 411 -16.28 12.41 -13.86
N GLU A 412 -15.75 12.17 -15.06
CA GLU A 412 -15.84 10.86 -15.73
C GLU A 412 -15.02 9.82 -14.98
N ARG A 413 -13.79 10.13 -14.56
CA ARG A 413 -13.00 9.22 -13.70
C ARG A 413 -13.66 8.93 -12.35
N PHE A 414 -14.22 9.95 -11.69
CA PHE A 414 -14.87 9.78 -10.39
C PHE A 414 -16.14 8.92 -10.47
N TRP A 415 -17.01 9.19 -11.44
CA TRP A 415 -18.28 8.49 -11.62
C TRP A 415 -18.17 7.24 -12.50
N GLY A 416 -17.05 7.07 -13.20
CA GLY A 416 -16.84 6.10 -14.27
C GLY A 416 -16.81 4.65 -13.83
N GLY A 417 -16.58 3.78 -14.82
CA GLY A 417 -16.71 2.33 -14.68
C GLY A 417 -15.80 1.69 -13.63
N GLU A 418 -14.68 2.33 -13.31
CA GLU A 418 -13.71 1.83 -12.33
C GLU A 418 -13.81 2.50 -10.95
N GLY A 419 -14.53 3.62 -10.85
CA GLY A 419 -14.54 4.48 -9.66
C GLY A 419 -15.73 4.23 -8.76
N PHE A 420 -16.64 5.20 -8.70
CA PHE A 420 -17.79 5.17 -7.81
C PHE A 420 -18.71 3.96 -8.00
N VAL A 421 -19.01 3.59 -9.25
CA VAL A 421 -19.98 2.54 -9.58
C VAL A 421 -19.61 1.16 -9.01
N PRO A 422 -18.42 0.59 -9.27
CA PRO A 422 -18.02 -0.68 -8.67
C PRO A 422 -17.91 -0.60 -7.14
N GLY A 423 -17.52 0.56 -6.60
CA GLY A 423 -17.53 0.82 -5.17
C GLY A 423 -18.92 0.61 -4.57
N VAL A 424 -19.95 1.27 -5.11
CA VAL A 424 -21.32 1.17 -4.60
C VAL A 424 -21.95 -0.20 -4.84
N LEU A 425 -21.75 -0.77 -6.04
CA LEU A 425 -22.52 -1.94 -6.48
C LEU A 425 -21.87 -3.29 -6.13
N LEU A 426 -20.56 -3.34 -5.93
CA LEU A 426 -19.83 -4.60 -5.67
C LEU A 426 -19.14 -4.57 -4.30
N LEU A 427 -18.22 -3.63 -4.09
CA LEU A 427 -17.37 -3.62 -2.89
C LEU A 427 -18.15 -3.23 -1.63
N GLY A 428 -19.03 -2.23 -1.73
CA GLY A 428 -19.89 -1.79 -0.63
C GLY A 428 -20.77 -2.92 -0.05
N PRO A 429 -21.49 -3.70 -0.88
CA PRO A 429 -22.23 -4.88 -0.42
C PRO A 429 -21.36 -5.95 0.24
N LEU A 430 -20.17 -6.23 -0.30
CA LEU A 430 -19.25 -7.19 0.29
C LEU A 430 -18.78 -6.74 1.67
N LEU A 431 -18.39 -5.46 1.80
CA LEU A 431 -18.00 -4.85 3.07
C LEU A 431 -19.15 -4.87 4.09
N ALA A 432 -20.37 -4.51 3.67
CA ALA A 432 -21.56 -4.58 4.52
C ALA A 432 -21.84 -6.03 4.98
N GLY A 433 -21.73 -7.00 4.07
CA GLY A 433 -21.87 -8.42 4.39
C GLY A 433 -20.87 -8.89 5.44
N LEU A 434 -19.60 -8.48 5.30
CA LEU A 434 -18.53 -8.75 6.26
C LEU A 434 -18.87 -8.16 7.64
N VAL A 435 -19.22 -6.88 7.71
CA VAL A 435 -19.55 -6.20 8.99
C VAL A 435 -20.77 -6.84 9.66
N ILE A 436 -21.83 -7.12 8.90
CA ILE A 436 -23.03 -7.81 9.40
C ILE A 436 -22.65 -9.22 9.87
N GLY A 437 -21.87 -9.97 9.09
CA GLY A 437 -21.39 -11.30 9.42
C GLY A 437 -20.58 -11.35 10.72
N LEU A 438 -19.59 -10.46 10.87
CA LEU A 438 -18.79 -10.31 12.08
C LEU A 438 -19.64 -9.94 13.30
N SER A 439 -20.66 -9.10 13.12
CA SER A 439 -21.59 -8.76 14.20
C SER A 439 -22.38 -9.99 14.66
N TYR A 440 -22.83 -10.85 13.74
CA TYR A 440 -23.50 -12.10 14.05
C TYR A 440 -22.57 -13.13 14.68
N LEU A 441 -21.35 -13.26 14.16
CA LEU A 441 -20.32 -14.14 14.71
C LEU A 441 -20.00 -13.75 16.16
N THR A 442 -19.84 -12.46 16.44
CA THR A 442 -19.61 -11.94 17.81
C THR A 442 -20.77 -12.28 18.74
N LEU A 443 -22.03 -12.12 18.28
CA LEU A 443 -23.21 -12.49 19.06
C LEU A 443 -23.32 -14.01 19.27
N TYR A 444 -22.98 -14.80 18.25
CA TYR A 444 -22.97 -16.26 18.32
C TYR A 444 -21.90 -16.76 19.30
N LEU A 445 -20.68 -16.25 19.22
CA LEU A 445 -19.60 -16.57 20.13
C LEU A 445 -19.95 -16.17 21.57
N ARG A 446 -20.55 -14.99 21.79
CA ARG A 446 -21.07 -14.59 23.11
C ARG A 446 -22.14 -15.52 23.65
N LYS A 447 -23.05 -16.02 22.80
CA LYS A 447 -24.08 -16.99 23.22
C LYS A 447 -23.47 -18.34 23.57
N ARG A 448 -22.55 -18.84 22.73
CA ARG A 448 -21.87 -20.14 22.91
C ARG A 448 -20.94 -20.13 24.12
N THR A 449 -20.24 -19.03 24.37
CA THR A 449 -19.44 -18.84 25.59
C THR A 449 -20.30 -18.55 26.82
N GLY A 450 -21.50 -17.97 26.63
CA GLY A 450 -22.47 -17.69 27.69
C GLY A 450 -23.19 -18.92 28.25
N GLU A 451 -23.40 -19.98 27.46
CA GLU A 451 -24.00 -21.24 27.93
C GLU A 451 -23.05 -22.11 28.80
N GLY A 452 -21.77 -21.75 28.84
CA GLY A 452 -20.76 -22.36 29.72
C GLY A 452 -20.16 -21.41 30.75
N SER A 453 -20.70 -20.20 30.92
CA SER A 453 -20.29 -19.31 32.00
C SER A 453 -20.74 -19.90 33.31
N LEU A 454 -19.89 -20.76 33.87
CA LEU A 454 -19.86 -21.13 35.27
C LEU A 454 -19.73 -19.83 36.04
N ILE A 455 -20.87 -19.23 36.36
CA ILE A 455 -20.95 -18.09 37.25
C ILE A 455 -20.44 -18.59 38.59
N THR A 456 -19.13 -18.47 38.79
CA THR A 456 -18.45 -18.81 40.04
C THR A 456 -18.70 -17.75 41.09
N VAL A 457 -19.32 -16.60 40.74
CA VAL A 457 -19.62 -15.52 41.69
C VAL A 457 -21.08 -15.11 41.56
N MET A 458 -21.87 -15.29 42.62
CA MET A 458 -23.28 -14.90 42.63
C MET A 458 -23.56 -13.78 43.63
N GLY A 459 -24.24 -12.74 43.17
CA GLY A 459 -24.63 -11.59 44.00
C GLY A 459 -26.02 -11.72 44.62
N PRO A 460 -26.29 -10.96 45.70
CA PRO A 460 -27.53 -11.07 46.49
C PRO A 460 -28.78 -10.77 45.66
N ASN A 461 -28.76 -9.78 44.77
CA ASN A 461 -29.93 -9.43 43.95
C ASN A 461 -30.35 -10.53 42.97
N ARG A 462 -29.40 -11.34 42.49
CA ARG A 462 -29.70 -12.47 41.61
C ARG A 462 -30.23 -13.64 42.42
N LEU A 463 -29.61 -13.92 43.58
CA LEU A 463 -30.07 -14.96 44.49
C LEU A 463 -31.46 -14.65 45.07
N ARG A 464 -31.75 -13.39 45.40
CA ARG A 464 -33.08 -12.97 45.88
C ARG A 464 -34.17 -13.26 44.85
N ARG A 465 -33.95 -12.89 43.59
CA ARG A 465 -34.88 -13.23 42.49
C ARG A 465 -35.05 -14.74 42.30
N MET A 466 -33.97 -15.51 42.44
CA MET A 466 -34.07 -16.97 42.38
C MET A 466 -34.82 -17.55 43.58
N ALA A 467 -34.55 -17.04 44.79
CA ALA A 467 -35.15 -17.51 46.04
C ALA A 467 -36.65 -17.28 46.04
N SER A 468 -37.10 -16.06 45.70
CA SER A 468 -38.53 -15.75 45.53
C SER A 468 -39.17 -16.66 44.48
N GLY A 469 -38.53 -16.82 43.32
CA GLY A 469 -39.07 -17.68 42.26
C GLY A 469 -39.13 -19.17 42.62
N GLU A 470 -38.24 -19.70 43.47
CA GLU A 470 -38.38 -21.07 43.97
C GLU A 470 -39.42 -21.18 45.09
N ALA A 471 -39.54 -20.17 45.97
CA ALA A 471 -40.56 -20.15 47.00
C ALA A 471 -41.97 -20.09 46.41
N ASP A 472 -42.18 -19.28 45.37
CA ASP A 472 -43.45 -19.20 44.64
C ASP A 472 -43.82 -20.54 44.02
N ARG A 473 -42.85 -21.29 43.47
CA ARG A 473 -43.09 -22.63 42.91
C ARG A 473 -43.38 -23.67 43.98
N VAL A 474 -42.78 -23.56 45.16
CA VAL A 474 -43.11 -24.44 46.30
C VAL A 474 -44.52 -24.14 46.80
N ARG A 475 -44.91 -22.87 46.87
CA ARG A 475 -46.28 -22.43 47.21
C ARG A 475 -47.29 -22.97 46.20
N GLU A 476 -47.02 -22.78 44.90
CA GLU A 476 -47.86 -23.30 43.83
C GLU A 476 -47.97 -24.84 43.86
N LEU A 477 -46.90 -25.54 44.21
CA LEU A 477 -46.92 -27.00 44.36
C LEU A 477 -47.81 -27.43 45.52
N LEU A 478 -47.71 -26.76 46.69
CA LEU A 478 -48.56 -27.02 47.84
C LEU A 478 -50.04 -26.67 47.58
N ASP A 479 -50.30 -25.57 46.90
CA ASP A 479 -51.66 -25.14 46.56
C ASP A 479 -52.32 -26.10 45.56
N ARG A 480 -51.54 -26.66 44.63
CA ARG A 480 -52.03 -27.59 43.60
C ARG A 480 -52.23 -29.01 44.14
N ASP A 481 -51.25 -29.53 44.87
CA ASP A 481 -51.24 -30.91 45.35
C ASP A 481 -50.41 -31.02 46.66
N PRO A 482 -51.06 -30.88 47.83
CA PRO A 482 -50.39 -31.00 49.12
C PRO A 482 -49.77 -32.38 49.36
N GLU A 483 -50.32 -33.44 48.76
CA GLU A 483 -49.87 -34.82 48.93
C GLU A 483 -48.64 -35.14 48.06
N ALA A 484 -48.33 -34.30 47.06
CA ALA A 484 -47.14 -34.44 46.22
C ALA A 484 -45.83 -34.31 47.00
N ILE A 485 -45.82 -33.65 48.16
CA ILE A 485 -44.61 -33.50 48.99
C ILE A 485 -44.66 -34.55 50.11
N PRO A 486 -43.74 -35.53 50.13
CA PRO A 486 -43.71 -36.53 51.20
C PRO A 486 -43.57 -35.86 52.57
N GLU A 487 -44.26 -36.38 53.59
CA GLU A 487 -44.34 -35.81 54.94
C GLU A 487 -42.95 -35.43 55.52
N LYS A 488 -41.93 -36.27 55.28
CA LYS A 488 -40.53 -36.04 55.70
C LYS A 488 -39.87 -34.77 55.12
N PHE A 489 -40.43 -34.20 54.05
CA PHE A 489 -39.97 -32.96 53.40
C PHE A 489 -40.89 -31.77 53.66
N MET A 490 -42.06 -31.96 54.28
CA MET A 490 -43.01 -30.87 54.53
C MET A 490 -42.37 -29.73 55.34
N ARG A 491 -41.60 -30.07 56.38
CA ARG A 491 -40.85 -29.07 57.17
C ARG A 491 -39.83 -28.27 56.35
N GLN A 492 -39.26 -28.85 55.29
CA GLN A 492 -38.36 -28.13 54.39
C GLN A 492 -39.13 -27.17 53.48
N ALA A 493 -40.33 -27.56 53.03
CA ALA A 493 -41.21 -26.69 52.26
C ALA A 493 -41.66 -25.47 53.10
N GLU A 494 -42.10 -25.72 54.34
CA GLU A 494 -42.44 -24.66 55.30
C GLU A 494 -41.26 -23.72 55.55
N ALA A 495 -40.05 -24.27 55.73
CA ALA A 495 -38.84 -23.46 55.93
C ALA A 495 -38.52 -22.58 54.71
N VAL A 496 -38.72 -23.08 53.48
CA VAL A 496 -38.54 -22.27 52.25
C VAL A 496 -39.48 -21.07 52.26
N LEU A 497 -40.77 -21.29 52.52
CA LEU A 497 -41.77 -20.23 52.51
C LEU A 497 -41.54 -19.21 53.64
N LEU A 498 -41.23 -19.70 54.85
CA LEU A 498 -40.97 -18.84 56.01
C LEU A 498 -39.73 -17.95 55.82
N LEU A 499 -38.68 -18.49 55.19
CA LEU A 499 -37.43 -17.76 54.98
C LEU A 499 -37.50 -16.81 53.78
N ALA A 500 -38.25 -17.14 52.72
CA ALA A 500 -38.30 -16.35 51.49
C ALA A 500 -38.85 -14.93 51.67
N ASP A 501 -39.71 -14.72 52.67
CA ASP A 501 -40.34 -13.42 52.95
C ASP A 501 -39.46 -12.50 53.83
N ARG A 502 -38.23 -12.91 54.17
CA ARG A 502 -37.31 -12.16 55.04
C ARG A 502 -36.16 -11.48 54.31
N ASP A 503 -35.56 -10.49 54.96
CA ASP A 503 -34.29 -9.94 54.50
C ASP A 503 -33.13 -10.86 54.91
N LEU A 504 -32.78 -11.74 53.98
CA LEU A 504 -31.83 -12.82 54.19
C LEU A 504 -30.41 -12.45 53.76
N ALA A 505 -29.42 -12.99 54.48
CA ALA A 505 -28.03 -12.94 54.02
C ALA A 505 -27.85 -13.75 52.72
N THR A 506 -26.75 -13.50 51.99
CA THR A 506 -26.52 -14.13 50.68
C THR A 506 -26.46 -15.66 50.74
N LEU A 507 -25.94 -16.23 51.84
CA LEU A 507 -25.91 -17.68 52.04
C LEU A 507 -27.31 -18.25 52.34
N ASP A 508 -28.14 -17.52 53.08
CA ASP A 508 -29.52 -17.93 53.36
C ASP A 508 -30.37 -17.90 52.08
N LEU A 509 -30.20 -16.89 51.23
CA LEU A 509 -30.83 -16.85 49.91
C LEU A 509 -30.42 -18.05 49.04
N LEU A 510 -29.14 -18.43 49.04
CA LEU A 510 -28.68 -19.66 48.39
C LEU A 510 -29.36 -20.88 49.01
N GLY A 511 -29.47 -20.92 50.33
CA GLY A 511 -30.14 -21.98 51.08
C GLY A 511 -31.59 -22.17 50.66
N VAL A 512 -32.37 -21.09 50.58
CA VAL A 512 -33.77 -21.10 50.13
C VAL A 512 -33.90 -21.64 48.71
N VAL A 513 -33.04 -21.21 47.78
CA VAL A 513 -33.05 -21.70 46.39
C VAL A 513 -32.78 -23.21 46.34
N VAL A 514 -31.75 -23.67 47.04
CA VAL A 514 -31.37 -25.09 47.05
C VAL A 514 -32.47 -25.93 47.69
N LEU A 515 -33.01 -25.49 48.82
CA LEU A 515 -34.04 -26.21 49.57
C LEU A 515 -35.34 -26.29 48.77
N GLY A 516 -35.77 -25.18 48.14
CA GLY A 516 -36.96 -25.15 47.29
C GLY A 516 -36.86 -26.07 46.08
N ARG A 517 -35.71 -26.09 45.39
CA ARG A 517 -35.49 -27.02 44.29
C ARG A 517 -35.46 -28.47 44.75
N ARG A 518 -34.97 -28.74 45.96
CA ARG A 518 -34.95 -30.10 46.51
C ARG A 518 -36.35 -30.61 46.81
N VAL A 519 -37.18 -29.79 47.45
CA VAL A 519 -38.60 -30.11 47.71
C VAL A 519 -39.29 -30.48 46.41
N ARG A 520 -39.11 -29.68 45.35
CA ARG A 520 -39.66 -29.97 44.02
C ARG A 520 -39.11 -31.25 43.38
N ALA A 521 -37.78 -31.45 43.44
CA ALA A 521 -37.16 -32.64 42.88
C ALA A 521 -37.65 -33.93 43.54
N VAL A 522 -37.93 -33.90 44.84
CA VAL A 522 -38.50 -35.04 45.56
C VAL A 522 -39.98 -35.23 45.23
N ALA A 523 -40.76 -34.15 45.08
CA ALA A 523 -42.16 -34.26 44.67
C ALA A 523 -42.28 -34.92 43.28
N GLU A 524 -41.34 -34.63 42.37
CA GLU A 524 -41.26 -35.31 41.07
C GLU A 524 -40.75 -36.76 41.16
N ARG A 525 -39.87 -37.07 42.13
CA ARG A 525 -39.22 -38.39 42.31
C ARG A 525 -39.03 -38.74 43.79
N PRO A 526 -40.06 -39.30 44.46
CA PRO A 526 -40.05 -39.50 45.92
C PRO A 526 -38.93 -40.40 46.45
N ASP A 527 -38.48 -41.36 45.63
CA ASP A 527 -37.49 -42.39 46.01
C ASP A 527 -36.03 -41.99 45.69
N ALA A 528 -35.81 -40.88 45.00
CA ALA A 528 -34.47 -40.46 44.63
C ALA A 528 -33.76 -39.77 45.81
N ALA A 529 -32.75 -40.43 46.39
CA ALA A 529 -31.83 -39.80 47.33
C ALA A 529 -31.00 -38.72 46.60
N THR A 530 -31.49 -37.48 46.63
CA THR A 530 -30.90 -36.34 45.93
C THR A 530 -30.16 -35.40 46.87
N GLY A 531 -28.93 -35.03 46.49
CA GLY A 531 -28.11 -34.04 47.17
C GLY A 531 -27.59 -32.95 46.23
N PRO A 532 -27.41 -31.70 46.71
CA PRO A 532 -26.96 -30.60 45.86
C PRO A 532 -25.49 -30.80 45.49
N CYS A 533 -25.11 -30.33 44.31
CA CYS A 533 -23.72 -30.42 43.88
C CYS A 533 -22.79 -29.62 44.81
N VAL A 534 -21.73 -30.25 45.31
CA VAL A 534 -20.80 -29.63 46.27
C VAL A 534 -19.91 -28.53 45.65
N VAL A 535 -19.77 -28.53 44.32
CA VAL A 535 -19.04 -27.46 43.61
C VAL A 535 -19.95 -26.24 43.49
N ASN A 536 -21.19 -26.43 43.03
CA ASN A 536 -22.17 -25.36 42.92
C ASN A 536 -23.56 -25.90 43.30
N PRO A 537 -24.09 -25.55 44.47
CA PRO A 537 -25.40 -26.04 44.93
C PRO A 537 -26.56 -25.69 44.00
N LEU A 538 -26.37 -24.74 43.08
CA LEU A 538 -27.36 -24.33 42.07
C LEU A 538 -27.36 -25.21 40.82
N HIS A 539 -26.44 -26.17 40.70
CA HIS A 539 -26.50 -27.18 39.66
C HIS A 539 -27.63 -28.20 39.92
N PRO A 540 -28.02 -28.99 38.91
CA PRO A 540 -28.97 -30.08 39.12
C PRO A 540 -28.52 -31.03 40.24
N PHE A 541 -29.49 -31.54 41.01
CA PHE A 541 -29.24 -32.51 42.06
C PHE A 541 -28.61 -33.78 41.49
N SER A 542 -27.76 -34.41 42.30
CA SER A 542 -27.15 -35.68 41.97
C SER A 542 -27.64 -36.77 42.91
N THR A 543 -27.72 -37.99 42.38
CA THR A 543 -27.96 -39.22 43.14
C THR A 543 -26.67 -39.93 43.52
N GLN A 544 -25.52 -39.50 42.99
CA GLN A 544 -24.22 -40.13 43.21
C GLN A 544 -23.31 -39.24 44.06
N SER A 545 -22.67 -39.87 45.05
CA SER A 545 -21.65 -39.25 45.90
C SER A 545 -20.26 -39.64 45.41
N TYR A 546 -19.35 -38.67 45.39
CA TYR A 546 -17.97 -38.82 44.95
C TYR A 546 -17.02 -38.29 46.01
N ALA A 547 -15.83 -38.89 46.14
CA ALA A 547 -14.74 -38.29 46.90
C ALA A 547 -14.21 -37.04 46.17
N THR A 548 -14.06 -35.92 46.89
CA THR A 548 -13.59 -34.66 46.31
C THR A 548 -13.03 -33.71 47.38
N ARG A 549 -11.87 -33.09 47.13
CA ARG A 549 -11.30 -32.05 48.01
C ARG A 549 -12.21 -30.84 48.15
N ALA A 550 -13.05 -30.54 47.16
CA ALA A 550 -14.07 -29.49 47.27
C ALA A 550 -15.07 -29.75 48.42
N ALA A 551 -15.27 -31.03 48.77
CA ALA A 551 -16.10 -31.45 49.89
C ALA A 551 -15.35 -31.58 51.23
N GLY A 552 -14.02 -31.69 51.20
CA GLY A 552 -13.23 -32.19 52.34
C GLY A 552 -13.52 -33.65 52.67
N GLY A 553 -14.02 -34.45 51.70
CA GLY A 553 -14.52 -35.81 51.91
C GLY A 553 -15.39 -36.29 50.74
N SER A 554 -16.46 -37.03 51.02
CA SER A 554 -17.46 -37.42 50.02
C SER A 554 -18.56 -36.35 49.89
N GLY A 555 -19.02 -36.10 48.66
CA GLY A 555 -20.09 -35.14 48.38
C GLY A 555 -20.76 -35.41 47.03
N TYR A 556 -21.99 -34.93 46.88
CA TYR A 556 -22.75 -35.09 45.65
C TYR A 556 -22.16 -34.21 44.54
N LEU A 557 -21.96 -34.76 43.35
CA LEU A 557 -21.52 -34.01 42.16
C LEU A 557 -22.51 -34.22 41.02
N CYS A 558 -22.93 -33.15 40.35
CA CYS A 558 -23.70 -33.30 39.12
C CYS A 558 -22.82 -33.91 38.00
N SER A 559 -23.45 -34.48 36.97
CA SER A 559 -22.75 -35.17 35.87
C SER A 559 -21.72 -34.30 35.14
N SER A 560 -21.91 -32.97 35.14
CA SER A 560 -20.92 -32.03 34.60
C SER A 560 -19.70 -31.92 35.53
N CYS A 561 -19.92 -31.68 36.83
CA CYS A 561 -18.82 -31.53 37.80
C CYS A 561 -18.07 -32.84 38.05
N ALA A 562 -18.73 -33.99 37.95
CA ALA A 562 -18.10 -35.32 38.09
C ALA A 562 -17.08 -35.62 36.98
N ARG A 563 -17.20 -34.98 35.81
CA ARG A 563 -16.27 -35.15 34.68
C ARG A 563 -15.05 -34.22 34.74
N LEU A 564 -15.05 -33.23 35.63
CA LEU A 564 -13.96 -32.27 35.76
C LEU A 564 -12.82 -32.87 36.59
N SER A 565 -11.60 -32.39 36.33
CA SER A 565 -10.45 -32.62 37.22
C SER A 565 -10.67 -31.95 38.57
N GLU A 566 -9.90 -32.34 39.58
CA GLU A 566 -10.10 -31.84 40.94
C GLU A 566 -9.80 -30.34 41.08
N ASP A 567 -8.76 -29.86 40.41
CA ASP A 567 -8.39 -28.44 40.46
C ASP A 567 -9.42 -27.57 39.72
N GLU A 568 -9.99 -28.06 38.62
CA GLU A 568 -11.13 -27.41 37.96
C GLU A 568 -12.37 -27.37 38.85
N ARG A 569 -12.64 -28.41 39.63
CA ARG A 569 -13.74 -28.42 40.61
C ARG A 569 -13.51 -27.36 41.69
N LEU A 570 -12.29 -27.25 42.22
CA LEU A 570 -11.94 -26.26 43.24
C LEU A 570 -12.06 -24.82 42.71
N ALA A 571 -11.58 -24.57 41.48
CA ALA A 571 -11.70 -23.27 40.83
C ALA A 571 -13.16 -22.87 40.56
N ARG A 572 -14.04 -23.85 40.36
CA ARG A 572 -15.46 -23.65 40.04
C ARG A 572 -16.38 -23.67 41.27
N VAL A 573 -15.84 -23.75 42.48
CA VAL A 573 -16.66 -23.66 43.69
C VAL A 573 -17.42 -22.34 43.71
N LEU A 574 -18.74 -22.39 43.89
CA LEU A 574 -19.58 -21.21 43.94
C LEU A 574 -19.08 -20.25 45.02
N LYS A 575 -18.85 -19.01 44.62
CA LYS A 575 -18.51 -17.89 45.50
C LYS A 575 -19.73 -16.99 45.62
N LEU A 576 -19.98 -16.51 46.82
CA LEU A 576 -21.02 -15.55 47.13
C LEU A 576 -20.39 -14.17 47.24
N ARG A 577 -20.96 -13.20 46.52
CA ARG A 577 -20.53 -11.81 46.58
C ARG A 577 -21.27 -11.12 47.72
N THR A 578 -20.49 -10.64 48.69
CA THR A 578 -20.92 -9.61 49.65
C THR A 578 -20.69 -8.23 49.06
N THR A 579 -21.12 -7.18 49.75
CA THR A 579 -20.95 -5.78 49.32
C THR A 579 -19.52 -5.45 48.87
N THR A 580 -18.50 -6.07 49.48
CA THR A 580 -17.09 -5.76 49.22
C THR A 580 -16.24 -6.92 48.72
N THR A 581 -16.61 -8.19 48.96
CA THR A 581 -15.76 -9.34 48.61
C THR A 581 -16.55 -10.55 48.12
N ALA A 582 -15.94 -11.38 47.27
CA ALA A 582 -16.47 -12.69 46.89
C ALA A 582 -15.75 -13.80 47.66
N HIS A 583 -16.50 -14.66 48.35
CA HIS A 583 -15.94 -15.77 49.12
C HIS A 583 -16.63 -17.08 48.76
N SER A 584 -15.93 -18.22 48.87
CA SER A 584 -16.56 -19.53 48.67
C SER A 584 -17.80 -19.66 49.55
N TYR A 585 -18.90 -20.18 49.01
CA TYR A 585 -20.11 -20.44 49.80
C TYR A 585 -19.82 -21.33 51.02
N ARG A 586 -18.71 -22.08 51.00
CA ARG A 586 -18.26 -22.97 52.07
C ARG A 586 -17.38 -22.30 53.13
N LYS A 587 -17.16 -20.99 53.08
CA LYS A 587 -16.24 -20.27 53.99
C LYS A 587 -16.54 -20.56 55.48
N SER A 588 -17.81 -20.71 55.84
CA SER A 588 -18.24 -21.05 57.21
C SER A 588 -18.72 -22.50 57.29
N SER A 589 -17.80 -23.47 57.40
CA SER A 589 -18.16 -24.89 57.45
C SER A 589 -19.07 -25.28 58.63
N LYS A 590 -19.14 -24.43 59.66
CA LYS A 590 -20.00 -24.58 60.84
C LYS A 590 -21.43 -24.04 60.63
N ASP A 591 -21.67 -23.25 59.58
CA ASP A 591 -23.01 -22.72 59.30
C ASP A 591 -24.01 -23.87 59.05
N PRO A 592 -25.23 -23.80 59.60
CA PRO A 592 -26.22 -24.87 59.46
C PRO A 592 -26.47 -25.31 58.02
N TRP A 593 -26.47 -24.38 57.05
CA TRP A 593 -26.67 -24.73 55.64
C TRP A 593 -25.58 -25.65 55.10
N ILE A 594 -24.33 -25.42 55.50
CA ILE A 594 -23.18 -26.16 54.96
C ILE A 594 -22.98 -27.45 55.76
N SER A 595 -23.05 -27.40 57.10
CA SER A 595 -22.83 -28.57 57.96
C SER A 595 -23.89 -29.66 57.77
N HIS A 596 -25.09 -29.27 57.34
CA HIS A 596 -26.19 -30.19 57.03
C HIS A 596 -26.40 -30.41 55.53
N ALA A 597 -25.48 -29.95 54.68
CA ALA A 597 -25.52 -30.07 53.23
C ALA A 597 -26.88 -29.65 52.64
N PHE A 598 -27.36 -28.46 53.03
CA PHE A 598 -28.65 -27.87 52.65
C PHE A 598 -29.84 -28.80 52.90
N GLY A 599 -29.83 -29.47 54.05
CA GLY A 599 -30.91 -30.31 54.54
C GLY A 599 -30.77 -31.78 54.14
N VAL A 600 -29.71 -32.16 53.42
CA VAL A 600 -29.46 -33.58 53.11
C VAL A 600 -29.22 -34.39 54.37
N HIS A 601 -28.49 -33.82 55.34
CA HIS A 601 -28.17 -34.51 56.59
C HIS A 601 -28.95 -33.90 57.76
N LYS A 602 -29.82 -34.69 58.40
CA LYS A 602 -30.60 -34.29 59.59
C LYS A 602 -31.40 -32.98 59.35
N PRO A 603 -32.30 -32.93 58.35
CA PRO A 603 -33.03 -31.71 57.96
C PRO A 603 -33.78 -31.04 59.12
N VAL A 604 -34.39 -31.82 60.02
CA VAL A 604 -35.09 -31.29 61.19
C VAL A 604 -34.16 -30.51 62.11
N ARG A 605 -32.93 -30.99 62.32
CA ARG A 605 -31.92 -30.33 63.15
C ARG A 605 -31.37 -29.07 62.48
N MET A 606 -31.22 -29.09 61.15
CA MET A 606 -30.82 -27.90 60.39
C MET A 606 -31.86 -26.80 60.52
N ILE A 607 -33.14 -27.11 60.26
CA ILE A 607 -34.23 -26.15 60.35
C ILE A 607 -34.33 -25.61 61.78
N GLY A 608 -34.29 -26.48 62.79
CA GLY A 608 -34.29 -26.05 64.20
C GLY A 608 -33.19 -25.03 64.50
N ARG A 609 -31.96 -25.26 64.03
CA ARG A 609 -30.86 -24.29 64.20
C ARG A 609 -31.06 -23.00 63.45
N LEU A 610 -31.59 -23.04 62.23
CA LEU A 610 -31.90 -21.84 61.45
C LEU A 610 -32.97 -20.98 62.15
N LEU A 611 -33.91 -21.62 62.85
CA LEU A 611 -34.92 -20.94 63.65
C LEU A 611 -34.35 -20.42 64.99
N GLU A 612 -33.47 -21.18 65.66
CA GLU A 612 -32.84 -20.82 66.95
C GLU A 612 -31.81 -19.69 66.85
N GLU A 613 -31.07 -19.59 65.75
CA GLU A 613 -30.04 -18.55 65.56
C GLU A 613 -30.61 -17.13 65.36
N ASN A 614 -31.89 -16.89 65.65
CA ASN A 614 -32.58 -15.61 65.45
C ASN A 614 -32.42 -15.04 64.02
N ARG A 615 -32.27 -15.90 63.01
CA ARG A 615 -32.46 -15.54 61.59
C ARG A 615 -33.96 -15.34 61.25
N VAL A 616 -34.79 -15.29 62.30
CA VAL A 616 -36.24 -15.41 62.35
C VAL A 616 -36.76 -14.46 63.44
N HIS A 617 -36.42 -13.17 63.34
CA HIS A 617 -37.13 -12.11 64.05
C HIS A 617 -37.58 -11.06 63.06
#